data_AF-A0AA39FGQ0-F1
#
_entry.id   AF-A0AA39FGQ0-F1
#
_cell.length_a   1.000
_cell.length_b   1.000
_cell.length_c   1.000
_cell.angle_alpha   90.00
_cell.angle_beta   90.00
_cell.angle_gamma   90.00
#
_symmetry.space_group_name_H-M   'P 1'
#
loop_
_entity.id
_entity.type
_entity.pdbx_description
1 polymer ?
#
loop_
_entity_poly.entity_id
_entity_poly.type
_entity_poly.pdbx_seq_one_letter_code
_entity_poly.pdbx_strand_id
1 'polypeptide(L)'
;MTRRNPAHTIAIKHQYQVCYRLRSRHGFSARFIPGSVIAEELNLLEGCREFNVILPLYIGDEVLCVSWVELNRTVYRNGMYLSNQSDDNKKKFVKIKHVLIVHAQTIAFLCLKVNIVTYSSHLQSFEIQDTDCWTYIIQDDLVDYLPLNKQMMPNNKYYVALM
;
A
#
# COMPACT_ATOMS: atom_id res chain seq x y z
N MET A 1 20.04 46.52 -5.85
CA MET A 1 19.93 45.04 -5.80
C MET A 1 18.91 44.66 -4.73
N THR A 2 17.70 44.30 -5.12
CA THR A 2 16.63 43.90 -4.20
C THR A 2 16.85 42.45 -3.77
N ARG A 3 17.14 42.23 -2.48
CA ARG A 3 17.21 40.89 -1.89
C ARG A 3 15.83 40.23 -2.02
N ARG A 4 15.71 39.23 -2.90
CA ARG A 4 14.51 38.38 -2.96
C ARG A 4 14.36 37.68 -1.61
N ASN A 5 13.27 37.95 -0.91
CA ASN A 5 12.94 37.23 0.32
C ASN A 5 12.41 35.82 -0.09
N PRO A 6 13.16 34.75 0.22
CA PRO A 6 12.77 33.40 -0.18
C PRO A 6 11.47 32.96 0.49
N ALA A 7 11.22 33.35 1.75
CA ALA A 7 9.99 33.01 2.47
C ALA A 7 8.76 33.64 1.78
N HIS A 8 8.87 34.90 1.36
CA HIS A 8 7.82 35.59 0.62
C HIS A 8 7.55 34.93 -0.75
N THR A 9 8.61 34.49 -1.44
CA THR A 9 8.49 33.81 -2.72
C THR A 9 7.82 32.44 -2.57
N ILE A 10 8.15 31.70 -1.51
CA ILE A 10 7.51 30.41 -1.18
C ILE A 10 6.03 30.61 -0.83
N ALA A 11 5.71 31.60 0.01
CA ALA A 11 4.32 31.89 0.40
C ALA A 11 3.45 32.23 -0.82
N ILE A 12 3.95 33.10 -1.71
CA ILE A 12 3.27 33.46 -2.96
C ILE A 12 3.08 32.24 -3.85
N LYS A 13 4.11 31.40 -4.03
CA LYS A 13 4.01 30.17 -4.81
C LYS A 13 2.93 29.23 -4.25
N HIS A 14 2.86 29.11 -2.92
CA HIS A 14 1.87 28.27 -2.25
C HIS A 14 0.44 28.80 -2.43
N GLN A 15 0.25 30.12 -2.29
CA GLN A 15 -1.04 30.77 -2.53
C GLN A 15 -1.53 30.56 -3.97
N TYR A 16 -0.66 30.74 -4.96
CA TYR A 16 -1.02 30.48 -6.36
C TYR A 16 -1.37 29.02 -6.62
N GLN A 17 -0.66 28.07 -6.02
CA GLN A 17 -0.99 26.64 -6.14
C GLN A 17 -2.36 26.30 -5.54
N VAL A 18 -2.69 26.87 -4.38
CA VAL A 18 -4.01 26.68 -3.74
C VAL A 18 -5.11 27.32 -4.57
N CYS A 19 -4.96 28.58 -4.99
CA CYS A 19 -5.92 29.27 -5.83
C CYS A 19 -6.14 28.56 -7.18
N TYR A 20 -5.08 28.05 -7.80
CA TYR A 20 -5.18 27.26 -9.03
C TYR A 20 -6.02 25.99 -8.81
N ARG A 21 -5.76 25.24 -7.72
CA ARG A 21 -6.52 24.03 -7.37
C ARG A 21 -8.01 24.32 -7.12
N LEU A 22 -8.31 25.36 -6.34
CA LEU A 22 -9.69 25.78 -6.08
C LEU A 22 -10.41 26.20 -7.37
N ARG A 23 -9.71 26.93 -8.25
CA ARG A 23 -10.29 27.44 -9.50
C ARG A 23 -10.50 26.37 -10.57
N SER A 24 -9.60 25.39 -10.67
CA SER A 24 -9.69 24.36 -11.72
C SER A 24 -10.72 23.26 -11.42
N ARG A 25 -11.40 23.30 -10.27
CA ARG A 25 -12.27 22.21 -9.74
C ARG A 25 -11.60 20.83 -9.80
N HIS A 26 -10.28 20.78 -9.97
CA HIS A 26 -9.52 19.64 -9.52
C HIS A 26 -9.75 19.66 -8.03
N GLY A 27 -10.51 18.70 -7.49
CA GLY A 27 -10.51 18.50 -6.05
C GLY A 27 -9.08 18.28 -5.54
N PHE A 28 -8.94 17.83 -4.30
CA PHE A 28 -7.75 17.04 -3.99
C PHE A 28 -7.58 16.02 -5.13
N SER A 29 -6.43 16.03 -5.80
CA SER A 29 -6.10 15.21 -6.98
C SER A 29 -6.71 13.81 -6.89
N ALA A 30 -7.01 13.17 -8.02
CA ALA A 30 -7.46 11.76 -8.06
C ALA A 30 -6.78 10.99 -6.91
N ARG A 31 -7.58 10.60 -5.90
CA ARG A 31 -7.04 10.06 -4.63
C ARG A 31 -6.22 8.79 -4.85
N PHE A 32 -6.43 8.19 -6.01
CA PHE A 32 -5.62 7.11 -6.52
C PHE A 32 -5.27 7.30 -8.00
N ILE A 33 -4.13 6.74 -8.40
CA ILE A 33 -3.71 6.57 -9.79
C ILE A 33 -3.47 5.07 -10.01
N PRO A 34 -4.24 4.40 -10.87
CA PRO A 34 -4.02 3.00 -11.17
C PRO A 34 -2.81 2.82 -12.11
N GLY A 35 -2.05 1.75 -11.89
CA GLY A 35 -1.05 1.28 -12.84
C GLY A 35 -1.68 0.52 -14.01
N SER A 36 -0.85 -0.21 -14.76
CA SER A 36 -1.31 -1.06 -15.87
C SER A 36 -2.18 -2.20 -15.35
N VAL A 37 -3.29 -2.48 -16.04
CA VAL A 37 -4.15 -3.64 -15.78
C VAL A 37 -3.38 -4.91 -16.13
N ILE A 38 -3.34 -5.84 -15.17
CA ILE A 38 -2.74 -7.18 -15.32
C ILE A 38 -3.82 -8.21 -15.65
N ALA A 39 -4.98 -8.10 -15.00
CA ALA A 39 -6.12 -8.99 -15.20
C ALA A 39 -7.41 -8.24 -14.90
N GLU A 40 -8.49 -8.63 -15.57
CA GLU A 40 -9.82 -8.02 -15.42
C GLU A 40 -10.79 -8.90 -14.60
N GLU A 41 -10.35 -10.11 -14.22
CA GLU A 41 -11.13 -11.08 -13.45
C GLU A 41 -10.26 -11.76 -12.37
N LEU A 42 -10.84 -12.02 -11.19
CA LEU A 42 -10.15 -12.75 -10.10
C LEU A 42 -9.70 -14.16 -10.51
N ASN A 43 -10.50 -14.82 -11.34
CA ASN A 43 -10.28 -16.21 -11.74
C ASN A 43 -8.99 -16.42 -12.56
N LEU A 44 -8.43 -15.34 -13.10
CA LEU A 44 -7.19 -15.35 -13.86
C LEU A 44 -5.94 -15.18 -12.97
N LEU A 45 -6.13 -14.88 -11.68
CA LEU A 45 -5.02 -14.67 -10.74
C LEU A 45 -4.53 -15.99 -10.13
N GLU A 46 -3.22 -16.05 -9.89
CA GLU A 46 -2.59 -17.16 -9.18
C GLU A 46 -3.09 -17.21 -7.72
N GLY A 47 -3.49 -18.40 -7.25
CA GLY A 47 -4.02 -18.58 -5.90
C GLY A 47 -5.52 -18.30 -5.75
N CYS A 48 -6.25 -18.17 -6.86
CA CYS A 48 -7.68 -17.81 -6.85
C CYS A 48 -8.54 -18.77 -6.04
N ARG A 49 -8.27 -20.07 -6.06
CA ARG A 49 -9.04 -21.04 -5.28
C ARG A 49 -8.86 -20.82 -3.77
N GLU A 50 -7.67 -20.42 -3.37
CA GLU A 50 -7.27 -20.23 -1.99
C GLU A 50 -7.82 -18.92 -1.43
N PHE A 51 -7.74 -17.82 -2.21
CA PHE A 51 -8.20 -16.53 -1.72
C PHE A 51 -9.71 -16.30 -1.93
N ASN A 52 -10.37 -16.98 -2.86
CA ASN A 52 -11.83 -16.82 -3.05
C ASN A 52 -12.64 -17.22 -1.81
N VAL A 53 -12.10 -18.11 -0.96
CA VAL A 53 -12.75 -18.55 0.29
C VAL A 53 -12.71 -17.47 1.37
N ILE A 54 -11.73 -16.57 1.33
CA ILE A 54 -11.53 -15.51 2.34
C ILE A 54 -12.02 -14.14 1.87
N LEU A 55 -12.25 -13.96 0.57
CA LEU A 55 -12.71 -12.70 0.03
C LEU A 55 -14.17 -12.45 0.46
N PRO A 56 -14.50 -11.22 0.87
CA PRO A 56 -15.87 -10.86 1.16
C PRO A 56 -16.75 -10.91 -0.09
N LEU A 57 -18.01 -11.30 0.08
CA LEU A 57 -18.99 -11.38 -1.01
C LEU A 57 -19.22 -10.07 -1.77
N TYR A 58 -18.91 -8.92 -1.16
CA TYR A 58 -19.04 -7.62 -1.84
C TYR A 58 -17.88 -7.32 -2.81
N ILE A 59 -16.75 -8.03 -2.67
CA ILE A 59 -15.67 -8.04 -3.66
C ILE A 59 -16.10 -9.08 -4.70
N GLY A 60 -16.97 -8.67 -5.62
CA GLY A 60 -17.49 -9.53 -6.68
C GLY A 60 -16.43 -9.97 -7.67
N ASP A 61 -16.85 -10.70 -8.70
CA ASP A 61 -15.95 -11.28 -9.70
C ASP A 61 -15.35 -10.22 -10.66
N GLU A 62 -16.06 -9.11 -10.87
CA GLU A 62 -15.64 -7.99 -11.71
C GLU A 62 -14.70 -7.05 -10.94
N VAL A 63 -13.40 -7.33 -10.99
CA VAL A 63 -12.36 -6.49 -10.38
C VAL A 63 -11.15 -6.35 -11.28
N LEU A 64 -10.59 -5.15 -11.30
CA LEU A 64 -9.38 -4.85 -12.05
C LEU A 64 -8.17 -5.12 -11.18
N CYS A 65 -7.38 -6.13 -11.52
CA CYS A 65 -6.05 -6.32 -10.96
C CYS A 65 -5.05 -5.42 -11.68
N VAL A 66 -4.32 -4.60 -10.94
CA VAL A 66 -3.32 -3.66 -11.49
C VAL A 66 -1.92 -3.97 -10.97
N SER A 67 -0.89 -3.56 -11.71
CA SER A 67 0.52 -3.77 -11.34
C SER A 67 0.95 -3.00 -10.09
N TRP A 68 0.35 -1.83 -9.91
CA TRP A 68 0.58 -0.94 -8.79
C TRP A 68 -0.59 0.04 -8.70
N VAL A 69 -0.72 0.69 -7.55
CA VAL A 69 -1.62 1.82 -7.37
C VAL A 69 -0.91 2.89 -6.55
N GLU A 70 -1.03 4.15 -6.96
CA GLU A 70 -0.61 5.27 -6.14
C GLU A 70 -1.80 5.75 -5.34
N LEU A 71 -1.74 5.71 -4.01
CA LEU A 71 -2.76 6.25 -3.11
C LEU A 71 -2.16 7.38 -2.29
N ASN A 72 -2.78 8.57 -2.35
CA ASN A 72 -2.29 9.74 -1.62
C ASN A 72 -0.77 9.96 -1.79
N ARG A 73 -0.26 9.77 -3.03
CA ARG A 73 1.16 9.84 -3.40
C ARG A 73 2.07 8.73 -2.88
N THR A 74 1.49 7.67 -2.32
CA THR A 74 2.23 6.48 -1.90
C THR A 74 1.95 5.35 -2.88
N VAL A 75 3.01 4.75 -3.44
CA VAL A 75 2.88 3.69 -4.44
C VAL A 75 2.89 2.33 -3.76
N TYR A 76 1.86 1.54 -4.02
CA TYR A 76 1.70 0.17 -3.57
C TYR A 76 1.84 -0.76 -4.77
N ARG A 77 2.65 -1.80 -4.65
CA ARG A 77 2.87 -2.78 -5.72
C ARG A 77 3.12 -4.18 -5.14
N ASN A 78 3.03 -5.17 -6.00
CA ASN A 78 3.29 -6.57 -5.65
C ASN A 78 4.69 -6.72 -5.04
N GLY A 79 4.80 -7.54 -3.99
CA GLY A 79 6.03 -7.83 -3.26
C GLY A 79 6.36 -6.86 -2.12
N MET A 80 5.66 -5.73 -1.99
CA MET A 80 5.78 -4.84 -0.82
C MET A 80 5.09 -5.46 0.40
N TYR A 81 5.46 -4.96 1.58
CA TYR A 81 4.91 -5.39 2.85
C TYR A 81 4.03 -4.29 3.44
N LEU A 82 2.97 -4.68 4.13
CA LEU A 82 2.08 -3.77 4.86
C LEU A 82 2.08 -4.19 6.32
N SER A 83 2.14 -3.20 7.21
CA SER A 83 1.86 -3.44 8.62
C SER A 83 0.36 -3.50 8.84
N ASN A 84 -0.07 -4.55 9.51
CA ASN A 84 -1.42 -4.69 10.01
C ASN A 84 -1.36 -4.82 11.54
N GLN A 85 -2.17 -4.07 12.26
CA GLN A 85 -2.31 -4.22 13.71
C GLN A 85 -3.58 -5.00 13.97
N SER A 86 -3.46 -6.15 14.63
CA SER A 86 -4.65 -6.84 15.14
C SER A 86 -5.01 -6.34 16.53
N ASP A 87 -6.27 -6.57 16.92
CA ASP A 87 -6.82 -6.23 18.24
C ASP A 87 -5.93 -6.63 19.43
N ASP A 88 -5.13 -7.71 19.30
CA ASP A 88 -4.19 -8.18 20.33
C ASP A 88 -2.96 -7.29 20.58
N ASN A 89 -2.88 -6.09 19.98
CA ASN A 89 -1.72 -5.18 20.05
C ASN A 89 -0.39 -5.77 19.52
N LYS A 90 -0.44 -6.94 18.88
CA LYS A 90 0.71 -7.56 18.22
C LYS A 90 0.82 -7.04 16.80
N LYS A 91 2.02 -6.58 16.43
CA LYS A 91 2.32 -6.22 15.04
C LYS A 91 2.21 -7.46 14.17
N LYS A 92 1.53 -7.34 13.05
CA LYS A 92 1.49 -8.35 11.98
C LYS A 92 1.96 -7.69 10.70
N PHE A 93 2.59 -8.48 9.86
CA PHE A 93 2.97 -8.04 8.51
C PHE A 93 2.25 -8.92 7.51
N VAL A 94 1.94 -8.31 6.38
CA VAL A 94 1.44 -9.03 5.21
C VAL A 94 2.21 -8.58 3.99
N LYS A 95 2.31 -9.45 2.99
CA LYS A 95 2.99 -9.19 1.73
C LYS A 95 1.97 -9.06 0.62
N ILE A 96 1.98 -7.94 -0.11
CA ILE A 96 1.09 -7.71 -1.25
C ILE A 96 1.43 -8.69 -2.36
N LYS A 97 0.44 -9.45 -2.82
CA LYS A 97 0.53 -10.31 -3.99
C LYS A 97 -0.21 -9.73 -5.18
N HIS A 98 -1.41 -9.19 -4.96
CA HIS A 98 -2.18 -8.51 -5.99
C HIS A 98 -2.81 -7.23 -5.46
N VAL A 99 -2.91 -6.23 -6.32
CA VAL A 99 -3.62 -4.97 -6.05
C VAL A 99 -4.90 -4.99 -6.88
N LEU A 100 -6.04 -4.92 -6.19
CA LEU A 100 -7.36 -4.96 -6.81
C LEU A 100 -8.04 -3.60 -6.70
N ILE A 101 -8.71 -3.20 -7.78
CA ILE A 101 -9.63 -2.07 -7.81
C ILE A 101 -11.04 -2.65 -7.89
N VAL A 102 -11.77 -2.48 -6.79
CA VAL A 102 -13.15 -2.90 -6.59
C VAL A 102 -14.09 -1.74 -6.92
N HIS A 103 -15.36 -2.04 -7.16
CA HIS A 103 -16.43 -1.08 -7.48
C HIS A 103 -16.25 0.30 -6.86
N ALA A 104 -16.50 1.35 -7.64
CA ALA A 104 -16.45 2.75 -7.20
C ALA A 104 -15.10 3.21 -6.60
N GLN A 105 -13.98 2.62 -7.04
CA GLN A 105 -12.60 3.04 -6.71
C GLN A 105 -12.13 2.63 -5.31
N THR A 106 -12.75 1.63 -4.70
CA THR A 106 -12.23 1.01 -3.48
C THR A 106 -11.06 0.10 -3.83
N ILE A 107 -9.94 0.23 -3.12
CA ILE A 107 -8.76 -0.61 -3.36
C ILE A 107 -8.68 -1.68 -2.28
N ALA A 108 -8.45 -2.91 -2.74
CA ALA A 108 -8.19 -4.05 -1.90
C ALA A 108 -6.83 -4.65 -2.25
N PHE A 109 -6.10 -5.08 -1.23
CA PHE A 109 -4.82 -5.75 -1.37
C PHE A 109 -5.03 -7.23 -1.03
N LEU A 110 -4.79 -8.10 -2.00
CA LEU A 110 -4.64 -9.53 -1.75
C LEU A 110 -3.22 -9.77 -1.28
N CYS A 111 -3.09 -10.38 -0.11
CA CYS A 111 -1.82 -10.49 0.58
C CYS A 111 -1.58 -11.91 1.10
N LEU A 112 -0.31 -12.22 1.31
CA LEU A 112 0.10 -13.37 2.10
C LEU A 112 0.48 -12.93 3.52
N LYS A 113 0.07 -13.70 4.52
CA LYS A 113 0.49 -13.49 5.90
C LYS A 113 1.99 -13.71 6.03
N VAL A 114 2.61 -12.98 6.96
CA VAL A 114 4.03 -13.08 7.24
C VAL A 114 4.22 -13.41 8.71
N ASN A 115 5.02 -14.42 9.00
CA ASN A 115 5.37 -14.80 10.35
C ASN A 115 6.55 -13.95 10.85
N ILE A 116 6.40 -13.40 12.04
CA ILE A 116 7.49 -12.71 12.74
C ILE A 116 8.27 -13.76 13.53
N VAL A 117 9.55 -13.93 13.20
CA VAL A 117 10.43 -14.89 13.86
C VAL A 117 11.01 -14.28 15.13
N THR A 118 11.64 -13.11 15.03
CA THR A 118 12.20 -12.38 16.17
C THR A 118 12.22 -10.87 15.91
N TYR A 119 12.31 -10.07 16.97
CA TYR A 119 12.62 -8.65 16.88
C TYR A 119 14.09 -8.42 17.22
N SER A 120 14.81 -7.70 16.38
CA SER A 120 16.19 -7.29 16.61
C SER A 120 16.21 -5.84 17.12
N SER A 121 16.52 -5.65 18.40
CA SER A 121 16.64 -4.32 19.01
C SER A 121 17.79 -3.50 18.41
N HIS A 122 18.89 -4.16 18.02
CA HIS A 122 20.05 -3.51 17.40
C HIS A 122 19.73 -2.92 16.03
N LEU A 123 18.90 -3.62 15.25
CA LEU A 123 18.51 -3.20 13.90
C LEU A 123 17.18 -2.45 13.87
N GLN A 124 16.48 -2.37 15.01
CA GLN A 124 15.10 -1.88 15.12
C GLN A 124 14.17 -2.48 14.04
N SER A 125 14.31 -3.78 13.78
CA SER A 125 13.62 -4.47 12.70
C SER A 125 13.16 -5.87 13.11
N PHE A 126 12.17 -6.38 12.37
CA PHE A 126 11.59 -7.69 12.58
C PHE A 126 12.14 -8.69 11.58
N GLU A 127 12.68 -9.80 12.06
CA GLU A 127 12.97 -10.97 11.23
C GLU A 127 11.65 -11.59 10.78
N ILE A 128 11.47 -11.75 9.48
CA ILE A 128 10.22 -12.21 8.89
C ILE A 128 10.41 -13.46 8.04
N GLN A 129 9.37 -14.29 8.01
CA GLN A 129 9.26 -15.46 7.15
C GLN A 129 7.95 -15.41 6.37
N ASP A 130 8.05 -15.47 5.04
CA ASP A 130 6.89 -15.51 4.15
C ASP A 130 6.11 -16.82 4.40
N THR A 131 4.78 -16.74 4.34
CA THR A 131 3.89 -17.92 4.43
C THR A 131 3.01 -17.98 3.18
N ASP A 132 2.37 -19.12 2.94
CA ASP A 132 1.42 -19.31 1.84
C ASP A 132 -0.05 -19.06 2.28
N CYS A 133 -0.24 -18.53 3.48
CA CYS A 133 -1.57 -18.25 4.01
C CYS A 133 -2.10 -16.92 3.47
N TRP A 134 -3.15 -16.96 2.67
CA TRP A 134 -3.79 -15.77 2.12
C TRP A 134 -4.56 -14.95 3.18
N THR A 135 -4.64 -13.66 2.91
CA THR A 135 -5.48 -12.68 3.61
C THR A 135 -5.78 -11.53 2.64
N TYR A 136 -6.78 -10.71 2.94
CA TYR A 136 -7.00 -9.46 2.23
C TYR A 136 -6.99 -8.28 3.20
N ILE A 137 -6.72 -7.08 2.69
CA ILE A 137 -6.81 -5.82 3.42
C ILE A 137 -7.46 -4.78 2.49
N ILE A 138 -8.45 -4.04 2.99
CA ILE A 138 -9.01 -2.90 2.27
C ILE A 138 -8.14 -1.68 2.58
N GLN A 139 -7.99 -0.76 1.62
CA GLN A 139 -7.21 0.47 1.82
C GLN A 139 -7.62 1.26 3.07
N ASP A 140 -8.92 1.26 3.40
CA ASP A 140 -9.46 2.06 4.51
C ASP A 140 -9.14 1.44 5.88
N ASP A 141 -8.78 0.16 5.91
CA ASP A 141 -8.39 -0.60 7.10
C ASP A 141 -6.85 -0.62 7.30
N LEU A 142 -6.10 0.10 6.46
CA LEU A 142 -4.65 0.20 6.61
C LEU A 142 -4.29 0.97 7.89
N VAL A 143 -3.54 0.31 8.76
CA VAL A 143 -3.03 0.93 9.99
C VAL A 143 -1.89 1.91 9.70
N ASP A 144 -1.05 1.57 8.71
CA ASP A 144 0.01 2.45 8.22
C ASP A 144 -0.14 2.61 6.70
N TYR A 145 0.07 3.83 6.25
CA TYR A 145 0.02 4.20 4.83
C TYR A 145 1.35 3.98 4.12
N LEU A 146 2.44 3.67 4.85
CA LEU A 146 3.74 3.43 4.25
C LEU A 146 3.97 1.93 3.99
N PRO A 147 4.08 1.49 2.73
CA PRO A 147 4.51 0.14 2.43
C PRO A 147 5.98 -0.04 2.81
N LEU A 148 6.26 -1.18 3.41
CA LEU A 148 7.58 -1.57 3.89
C LEU A 148 8.28 -2.44 2.85
N ASN A 149 9.61 -2.38 2.84
CA ASN A 149 10.45 -3.20 1.98
C ASN A 149 11.17 -4.27 2.81
N LYS A 150 11.25 -5.47 2.26
CA LYS A 150 12.08 -6.55 2.81
C LYS A 150 13.54 -6.31 2.46
N GLN A 151 14.40 -6.44 3.46
CA GLN A 151 15.85 -6.38 3.31
C GLN A 151 16.45 -7.76 3.62
N MET A 152 17.41 -8.20 2.82
CA MET A 152 18.17 -9.42 3.07
C MET A 152 19.48 -9.05 3.74
N MET A 153 19.78 -9.69 4.86
CA MET A 153 21.03 -9.51 5.57
C MET A 153 22.07 -10.58 5.16
N PRO A 154 23.38 -10.38 5.43
CA PRO A 154 24.43 -11.32 5.04
C PRO A 154 24.29 -12.75 5.61
N ASN A 155 23.46 -12.90 6.64
CA ASN A 155 23.10 -14.19 7.24
C ASN A 155 21.97 -14.93 6.51
N ASN A 156 21.60 -14.47 5.29
CA ASN A 156 20.46 -14.95 4.50
C ASN A 156 19.09 -14.85 5.20
N LYS A 157 18.99 -14.03 6.24
CA LYS A 157 17.71 -13.74 6.91
C LYS A 157 17.09 -12.48 6.36
N TYR A 158 15.76 -12.43 6.45
CA TYR A 158 14.97 -11.33 5.93
C TYR A 158 14.41 -10.48 7.05
N TYR A 159 14.50 -9.16 6.88
CA TYR A 159 14.06 -8.20 7.87
C TYR A 159 13.14 -7.15 7.25
N VAL A 160 12.20 -6.66 8.06
CA VAL A 160 11.36 -5.50 7.78
C VAL A 160 11.56 -4.49 8.91
N ALA A 161 12.02 -3.29 8.55
CA ALA A 161 12.18 -2.17 9.47
C ALA A 161 10.94 -1.29 9.44
N LEU A 162 10.49 -0.85 10.61
CA LEU A 162 9.48 0.20 10.72
C LEU A 162 10.23 1.54 10.75
N MET A 163 9.87 2.45 9.84
CA MET A 163 10.39 3.82 9.85
C MET A 163 9.64 4.70 10.86
#